data_AF-A0A9D2K7F3-F1
#
_entry.id   AF-A0A9D2K7F3-F1
#
_cell.length_a   1.000
_cell.length_b   1.000
_cell.length_c   1.000
_cell.angle_alpha   90.00
_cell.angle_beta   90.00
_cell.angle_gamma   90.00
#
_symmetry.space_group_name_H-M   'P 1'
#
loop_
_entity.id
_entity.type
_entity.pdbx_description
1 polymer ?
#
loop_
_entity_poly.entity_id
_entity_poly.type
_entity_poly.pdbx_seq_one_letter_code
_entity_poly.pdbx_strand_id
1 'polypeptide(L)' 'MLKLSAAEKKFITENLGSEFAEARKLNDILDALDDWITENGFDDNEDLTDSGRQAQKIYDSIYTNNL' A
#
# COMPACT_ATOMS: atom_id res chain seq x y z
N MET A 1 -0.25 3.44 -16.99
CA MET A 1 -1.14 3.41 -15.81
C MET A 1 -0.70 2.23 -14.97
N LEU A 2 -0.65 2.39 -13.66
CA LEU A 2 -0.28 1.31 -12.76
C LEU A 2 -1.32 0.20 -12.84
N LYS A 3 -0.85 -1.04 -12.83
CA LYS A 3 -1.67 -2.24 -12.76
C LYS A 3 -2.00 -2.46 -11.29
N LEU A 4 -3.23 -2.12 -10.92
CA LEU A 4 -3.78 -2.36 -9.60
C LEU A 4 -5.01 -3.26 -9.76
N SER A 5 -5.05 -4.34 -8.99
CA SER A 5 -6.25 -5.16 -8.80
C SER A 5 -7.34 -4.36 -8.07
N ALA A 6 -8.58 -4.86 -8.14
CA ALA A 6 -9.70 -4.24 -7.45
C ALA A 6 -9.50 -4.18 -5.93
N ALA A 7 -8.84 -5.19 -5.34
CA ALA A 7 -8.55 -5.23 -3.91
C ALA A 7 -7.52 -4.18 -3.50
N GLU A 8 -6.44 -4.05 -4.27
CA GLU A 8 -5.40 -3.03 -4.04
C GLU A 8 -5.99 -1.63 -4.18
N LYS A 9 -6.74 -1.36 -5.26
CA LYS A 9 -7.43 -0.07 -5.44
C LYS A 9 -8.35 0.27 -4.28
N LYS A 10 -9.12 -0.71 -3.80
CA LYS A 10 -10.02 -0.51 -2.66
C LYS A 10 -9.22 -0.15 -1.40
N PHE A 11 -8.20 -0.93 -1.06
CA PHE A 11 -7.37 -0.68 0.12
C PHE A 11 -6.73 0.71 0.06
N ILE A 12 -6.12 1.07 -1.07
CA ILE A 12 -5.47 2.37 -1.28
C ILE A 12 -6.49 3.50 -1.12
N THR A 13 -7.68 3.36 -1.71
CA THR A 13 -8.73 4.39 -1.61
C THR A 13 -9.21 4.57 -0.16
N GLU A 14 -9.37 3.47 0.58
CA GLU A 14 -9.88 3.49 1.96
C GLU A 14 -8.85 4.00 2.98
N ASN A 15 -7.55 3.78 2.74
CA ASN A 15 -6.51 4.06 3.74
C ASN A 15 -5.57 5.22 3.38
N LEU A 16 -5.34 5.47 2.09
CA LEU A 16 -4.39 6.49 1.61
C LEU A 16 -5.08 7.64 0.89
N GLY A 17 -6.22 7.36 0.25
CA GLY A 17 -6.97 8.33 -0.56
C GLY A 17 -7.10 7.91 -2.03
N SER A 18 -8.16 8.40 -2.67
CA SER A 18 -8.47 8.07 -4.08
C SER A 18 -7.43 8.56 -5.09
N GLU A 19 -6.68 9.60 -4.74
CA GLU A 19 -5.60 10.17 -5.54
C GLU A 19 -4.44 9.18 -5.72
N PHE A 20 -4.17 8.33 -4.73
CA PHE A 20 -3.13 7.31 -4.81
C PHE A 20 -3.58 6.11 -5.64
N ALA A 21 -4.89 5.78 -5.62
CA ALA A 21 -5.45 4.71 -6.46
C ALA A 21 -5.41 5.05 -7.97
N GLU A 22 -5.35 6.35 -8.28
CA GLU A 22 -5.24 6.89 -9.64
C GLU A 22 -3.83 7.46 -9.93
N ALA A 23 -2.86 7.18 -9.06
CA ALA A 23 -1.47 7.61 -9.22
C ALA A 23 -0.87 7.10 -10.54
N ARG A 24 -0.12 7.97 -11.20
CA ARG A 24 0.54 7.64 -12.48
C ARG A 24 1.95 7.11 -12.30
N LYS A 25 2.59 7.43 -11.18
CA LYS A 25 3.96 7.01 -10.88
C LYS A 25 3.92 5.93 -9.81
N LEU A 26 4.73 4.89 -10.02
CA LEU A 26 4.84 3.77 -9.10
C LEU A 26 5.35 4.23 -7.73
N ASN A 27 6.36 5.09 -7.68
CA ASN A 27 6.94 5.53 -6.41
C ASN A 27 5.92 6.29 -5.56
N ASP A 28 5.08 7.17 -6.15
CA ASP A 28 4.08 7.93 -5.39
C ASP A 28 3.13 7.02 -4.57
N ILE A 29 2.79 5.82 -5.08
CA ILE A 29 1.92 4.88 -4.37
C ILE A 29 2.70 3.97 -3.40
N LEU A 30 3.95 3.65 -3.72
CA LEU A 30 4.80 2.83 -2.86
C LEU A 30 5.25 3.61 -1.63
N ASP A 31 5.68 4.86 -1.81
CA ASP A 31 6.07 5.74 -0.71
C ASP A 31 4.90 5.94 0.26
N ALA A 32 3.69 6.17 -0.25
CA ALA A 32 2.49 6.32 0.59
C ALA A 32 2.11 5.02 1.35
N LEU A 33 2.33 3.85 0.74
CA LEU A 33 2.12 2.57 1.41
C LEU A 33 3.17 2.32 2.50
N ASP A 34 4.44 2.68 2.24
CA ASP A 34 5.55 2.56 3.19
C ASP A 34 5.33 3.46 4.41
N ASP A 35 4.93 4.70 4.19
CA ASP A 35 4.53 5.65 5.25
C ASP A 35 3.39 5.06 6.08
N TRP A 36 2.34 4.54 5.42
CA TRP A 36 1.20 3.96 6.13
C TRP A 36 1.57 2.72 6.94
N ILE A 37 2.41 1.84 6.40
CA ILE A 37 2.93 0.65 7.10
C ILE A 37 3.74 1.09 8.32
N THR A 38 4.59 2.10 8.18
CA THR A 38 5.40 2.63 9.29
C THR A 38 4.52 3.19 10.40
N GLU A 39 3.46 3.93 10.06
CA GLU A 39 2.58 4.59 11.03
C GLU A 39 1.55 3.64 11.67
N ASN A 40 1.03 2.67 10.92
CA ASN A 40 -0.17 1.89 11.31
C ASN A 40 0.06 0.37 11.29
N GLY A 41 1.18 -0.07 10.70
CA GLY A 41 1.42 -1.48 10.41
C GLY A 41 1.99 -2.28 11.57
N PHE A 42 2.51 -1.62 12.60
CA PHE A 42 3.20 -2.26 13.72
C PHE A 42 2.44 -2.13 15.03
N ASP A 43 2.57 -3.12 15.91
CA ASP A 43 2.13 -3.02 17.30
C ASP A 43 3.23 -2.44 18.21
N ASP A 44 2.94 -2.36 19.52
CA ASP A 44 3.87 -1.80 20.50
C ASP A 44 5.20 -2.58 20.63
N ASN A 45 5.27 -3.81 20.12
CA ASN A 45 6.49 -4.63 20.10
C ASN A 45 7.26 -4.53 18.78
N GLU A 46 6.88 -3.60 17.89
CA GLU A 46 7.40 -3.46 16.52
C GLU A 46 7.15 -4.70 15.65
N ASP A 47 6.19 -5.55 16.02
CA ASP A 47 5.75 -6.66 15.20
C ASP A 47 4.67 -6.19 14.21
N LEU A 48 4.72 -6.70 12.97
CA LEU A 48 3.66 -6.40 12.00
C LEU A 48 2.31 -6.92 12.52
N THR A 49 1.31 -6.05 12.52
CA THR A 49 -0.09 -6.41 12.75
C THR A 49 -0.68 -7.15 11.55
N ASP A 50 -1.90 -7.66 11.66
CA ASP A 50 -2.62 -8.21 10.51
C ASP A 50 -2.81 -7.17 9.39
N SER A 51 -3.13 -5.93 9.77
CA SER A 51 -3.28 -4.81 8.84
C SER A 51 -1.94 -4.41 8.21
N GLY A 52 -0.85 -4.40 8.98
CA GLY A 52 0.50 -4.18 8.47
C GLY A 52 0.93 -5.25 7.47
N ARG A 53 0.71 -6.54 7.78
CA ARG A 53 0.96 -7.64 6.85
C ARG A 53 0.16 -7.52 5.56
N GLN A 54 -1.11 -7.11 5.67
CA GLN A 54 -1.95 -6.89 4.50
C GLN A 54 -1.41 -5.76 3.61
N ALA A 55 -1.03 -4.63 4.21
CA ALA A 55 -0.46 -3.50 3.50
C ALA A 55 0.89 -3.85 2.84
N GLN A 56 1.78 -4.55 3.55
CA GLN A 56 3.05 -5.03 2.99
C GLN A 56 2.83 -5.94 1.78
N LYS A 57 1.86 -6.87 1.87
CA LYS A 57 1.52 -7.75 0.74
C LYS A 57 1.02 -6.97 -0.47
N ILE A 58 0.26 -5.89 -0.25
CA ILE A 58 -0.21 -5.00 -1.31
C ILE A 58 0.97 -4.24 -1.91
N TYR A 59 1.86 -3.67 -1.09
CA TYR A 59 3.09 -3.02 -1.53
C TYR A 59 3.90 -3.95 -2.44
N ASP A 60 4.20 -5.17 -1.98
CA ASP A 60 5.01 -6.14 -2.71
C ASP A 60 4.37 -6.54 -4.05
N SER A 61 3.04 -6.71 -4.06
CA SER A 61 2.28 -7.04 -5.26
C SER A 61 2.33 -5.90 -6.28
N ILE A 62 2.12 -4.65 -5.85
CA ILE A 62 2.16 -3.48 -6.73
C ILE A 62 3.57 -3.28 -7.31
N TYR A 63 4.60 -3.38 -6.47
CA TYR A 63 5.99 -3.28 -6.89
C TYR A 63 6.33 -4.35 -7.95
N THR A 64 6.01 -5.61 -7.66
CA THR A 64 6.33 -6.74 -8.55
C THR A 64 5.59 -6.68 -9.89
N ASN A 65 4.33 -6.22 -9.90
CA ASN A 65 3.51 -6.20 -11.11
C ASN A 65 3.77 -4.99 -12.04
N ASN A 66 4.54 -4.01 -11.58
CA ASN A 66 4.81 -2.75 -12.27
C ASN A 66 6.31 -2.44 -12.48
N LEU A 67 7.18 -3.42 -12.23
CA LEU A 67 8.59 -3.43 -12.65
C LEU A 67 8.75 -3.64 -14.17
#